data_AF-A0A9E5Q3C2-F1
#
_entry.id   AF-A0A9E5Q3C2-F1
#
_cell.length_a   1.000
_cell.length_b   1.000
_cell.length_c   1.000
_cell.angle_alpha   90.00
_cell.angle_beta   90.00
_cell.angle_gamma   90.00
#
_symmetry.space_group_name_H-M   'P 1'
#
loop_
_entity.id
_entity.type
_entity.pdbx_description
1 polymer ?
#
loop_
_entity_poly.entity_id
_entity_poly.type
_entity_poly.pdbx_seq_one_letter_code
_entity_poly.pdbx_strand_id
1 'polypeptide(L)'
;QQDHFWINYTKRQLLAIDNNAGLADELAPVIQKYMEQEYQPEDQLYSDTHQILSHVRDLGYKIGLVSNRDTPFDDYIDTLGISDYFDFAFVASQVNSW
;
A
#
# COMPACT_ATOMS: atom_id res chain seq x y z
N GLN A 1 -17.79 -2.40 -7.75
CA GLN A 1 -18.16 -3.09 -6.49
C GLN A 1 -17.86 -2.09 -5.39
N GLN A 2 -18.82 -1.70 -4.56
CA GLN A 2 -18.55 -0.68 -3.54
C GLN A 2 -17.60 -1.30 -2.51
N ASP A 3 -16.39 -0.76 -2.39
CA ASP A 3 -15.38 -1.38 -1.54
C ASP A 3 -15.67 -1.07 -0.07
N HIS A 4 -16.50 -1.92 0.53
CA HIS A 4 -16.96 -1.80 1.91
C HIS A 4 -15.79 -1.69 2.90
N PHE A 5 -14.60 -2.18 2.55
CA PHE A 5 -13.39 -1.99 3.34
C PHE A 5 -13.04 -0.50 3.48
N TRP A 6 -12.93 0.22 2.37
CA TRP A 6 -12.53 1.63 2.37
C TRP A 6 -13.58 2.56 2.98
N ILE A 7 -14.87 2.23 2.83
CA ILE A 7 -15.94 2.97 3.51
C ILE A 7 -15.83 2.79 5.04
N ASN A 8 -15.65 1.56 5.51
CA ASN A 8 -15.49 1.28 6.94
C ASN A 8 -14.19 1.86 7.51
N TYR A 9 -13.10 1.86 6.73
CA TYR A 9 -11.86 2.54 7.08
C TYR A 9 -12.10 4.05 7.24
N THR A 10 -12.72 4.69 6.24
CA THR A 10 -13.03 6.13 6.27
C THR A 10 -13.92 6.49 7.45
N LYS A 11 -14.97 5.69 7.73
CA LYS A 11 -15.84 5.87 8.90
C LYS A 11 -15.04 5.86 10.21
N ARG A 12 -14.10 4.90 10.36
CA ARG A 12 -13.24 4.83 11.55
C ARG A 12 -12.35 6.06 11.72
N GLN A 13 -11.82 6.60 10.62
CA GLN A 13 -11.04 7.84 10.66
C GLN A 13 -11.90 9.05 11.06
N LEU A 14 -13.10 9.18 10.52
CA LEU A 14 -14.03 10.27 10.88
C LEU A 14 -14.46 10.20 12.35
N LEU A 15 -14.73 8.99 12.85
CA LEU A 15 -15.01 8.77 14.27
C LEU A 15 -13.83 9.16 15.16
N ALA A 16 -12.58 8.93 14.74
CA ALA A 16 -11.41 9.32 15.51
C ALA A 16 -11.22 10.86 15.58
N ILE A 17 -11.71 11.60 14.58
CA ILE A 17 -11.58 13.06 14.50
C ILE A 17 -12.62 13.77 15.40
N ASP A 18 -13.89 13.39 15.29
CA ASP A 18 -15.01 14.14 15.91
C ASP A 18 -15.94 13.27 16.77
N ASN A 19 -15.73 11.94 16.79
CA ASN A 19 -16.56 10.97 17.53
C ASN A 19 -18.07 11.05 17.23
N ASN A 20 -18.44 11.63 16.09
CA ASN A 20 -19.82 11.78 15.64
C ASN A 20 -20.19 10.64 14.68
N ALA A 21 -20.90 9.64 15.20
CA ALA A 21 -21.28 8.47 14.41
C ALA A 21 -22.22 8.78 13.25
N GLY A 22 -23.19 9.70 13.43
CA GLY A 22 -24.13 10.06 12.38
C GLY A 22 -23.44 10.74 11.21
N LEU A 23 -22.55 11.68 11.50
CA LEU A 23 -21.75 12.36 10.47
C LEU A 23 -20.79 11.41 9.77
N ALA A 24 -20.16 10.49 10.53
CA ALA A 24 -19.26 9.48 9.96
C ALA A 24 -19.99 8.53 9.00
N ASP A 25 -21.22 8.14 9.32
CA ASP A 25 -22.07 7.32 8.45
C ASP A 25 -22.47 8.04 7.16
N GLU A 26 -22.77 9.33 7.26
CA GLU A 26 -23.14 10.15 6.10
C GLU A 26 -21.95 10.43 5.17
N LEU A 27 -20.81 10.83 5.74
CA LEU A 27 -19.67 11.32 4.96
C LEU A 27 -18.78 10.20 4.41
N ALA A 28 -18.69 9.04 5.08
CA ALA A 28 -17.75 8.00 4.66
C ALA A 28 -17.96 7.52 3.21
N PRO A 29 -19.18 7.25 2.72
CA PRO A 29 -19.40 6.88 1.32
C PRO A 29 -19.09 8.03 0.35
N VAL A 30 -19.35 9.28 0.75
CA VAL A 30 -19.11 10.47 -0.09
C VAL A 30 -17.61 10.70 -0.27
N ILE A 31 -16.86 10.66 0.82
CA ILE A 31 -15.40 10.82 0.81
C ILE A 31 -14.75 9.68 0.05
N GLN A 32 -15.20 8.44 0.27
CA GLN A 32 -14.65 7.30 -0.45
C GLN A 32 -14.85 7.44 -1.96
N LYS A 33 -16.04 7.87 -2.40
CA LYS A 33 -16.31 8.11 -3.82
C LYS A 33 -15.43 9.22 -4.38
N TYR A 34 -15.21 10.29 -3.63
CA TYR A 34 -14.29 11.35 -4.02
C TYR A 34 -12.85 10.83 -4.16
N MET A 35 -12.38 10.01 -3.22
CA MET A 35 -11.06 9.39 -3.29
C MET A 35 -10.94 8.47 -4.52
N GLU A 36 -11.95 7.65 -4.83
CA GLU A 36 -11.92 6.83 -6.05
C GLU A 36 -11.80 7.64 -7.34
N GLN A 37 -12.39 8.84 -7.36
CA GLN A 37 -12.47 9.67 -8.57
C GLN A 37 -11.25 10.58 -8.74
N GLU A 38 -10.74 11.12 -7.64
CA GLU A 38 -9.77 12.22 -7.68
C GLU A 38 -8.40 11.84 -7.10
N TYR A 39 -8.30 10.77 -6.31
CA TYR A 39 -7.03 10.38 -5.71
C TYR A 39 -6.22 9.51 -6.67
N GLN A 40 -5.11 10.06 -7.15
CA GLN A 40 -4.09 9.35 -7.93
C GLN A 40 -2.84 9.20 -7.07
N PRO A 41 -2.70 8.11 -6.30
CA PRO A 41 -1.49 7.89 -5.52
C PRO A 41 -0.29 7.73 -6.44
N GLU A 42 0.73 8.56 -6.22
CA GLU A 42 2.05 8.36 -6.81
C GLU A 42 2.94 7.67 -5.78
N ASP A 43 3.36 6.47 -6.11
CA ASP A 43 4.36 5.76 -5.35
C ASP A 43 5.74 6.42 -5.59
N GLN A 44 6.49 6.68 -4.52
CA GLN A 44 7.81 7.28 -4.58
C GLN A 44 8.82 6.43 -3.81
N LEU A 45 9.99 6.19 -4.42
CA LEU A 45 11.13 5.66 -3.71
C LEU A 45 11.80 6.75 -2.88
N TYR A 46 12.11 6.43 -1.63
CA TYR A 46 13.00 7.28 -0.84
C TYR A 46 14.38 7.35 -1.50
N SER A 47 15.00 8.53 -1.46
CA SER A 47 16.23 8.83 -2.19
C SER A 47 17.41 7.93 -1.82
N ASP A 48 17.41 7.36 -0.62
CA ASP A 48 18.42 6.48 -0.07
C ASP A 48 18.15 4.98 -0.28
N THR A 49 17.00 4.61 -0.86
CA THR A 49 16.57 3.21 -1.03
C THR A 49 17.65 2.36 -1.71
N HIS A 50 18.17 2.81 -2.85
CA HIS A 50 19.20 2.06 -3.58
C HIS A 50 20.49 1.90 -2.79
N GLN A 51 20.91 2.94 -2.09
CA GLN A 51 22.13 2.92 -1.29
C GLN A 51 21.99 1.91 -0.14
N ILE A 52 20.85 1.92 0.55
CA ILE A 52 20.58 1.02 1.67
C ILE A 52 20.49 -0.42 1.19
N LEU A 53 19.72 -0.70 0.13
CA LEU A 53 19.58 -2.06 -0.40
C LEU A 53 20.91 -2.62 -0.89
N SER A 54 21.73 -1.81 -1.57
CA SER A 54 23.09 -2.22 -1.96
C SER A 54 23.95 -2.54 -0.75
N HIS A 55 23.98 -1.65 0.25
CA HIS A 55 24.81 -1.83 1.43
C HIS A 55 24.43 -3.10 2.21
N VAL A 56 23.13 -3.38 2.35
CA VAL A 56 22.64 -4.59 3.02
C VAL A 56 23.07 -5.86 2.27
N ARG A 57 23.06 -5.85 0.93
CA ARG A 57 23.59 -6.97 0.13
C ARG A 57 25.09 -7.14 0.27
N ASP A 58 25.85 -6.04 0.28
CA ASP A 58 27.31 -6.07 0.43
C ASP A 58 27.74 -6.67 1.77
N LEU A 59 26.90 -6.55 2.80
CA LEU A 59 27.08 -7.20 4.10
C LEU A 59 26.74 -8.71 4.09
N GLY A 60 26.27 -9.25 2.95
CA GLY A 60 25.95 -10.67 2.77
C GLY A 60 24.56 -11.08 3.23
N TYR A 61 23.66 -10.13 3.51
CA TYR A 61 22.28 -10.44 3.87
C TYR A 61 21.45 -10.86 2.66
N LYS A 62 20.47 -11.72 2.94
CA LYS A 62 19.36 -12.01 2.02
C LYS A 62 18.25 -10.98 2.21
N ILE A 63 17.72 -10.45 1.12
CA ILE A 63 16.70 -9.41 1.17
C ILE A 63 15.41 -9.97 0.55
N GLY A 64 14.33 -9.91 1.32
CA GLY A 64 13.01 -10.32 0.87
C GLY A 64 12.03 -9.16 0.87
N LEU A 65 11.15 -9.11 -0.11
CA LEU A 65 10.01 -8.19 -0.13
C LEU A 65 8.74 -8.95 0.27
N VAL A 66 8.00 -8.42 1.23
CA VAL A 66 6.68 -8.95 1.63
C VAL A 66 5.70 -7.79 1.65
N SER A 67 4.65 -7.87 0.84
CA SER A 67 3.70 -6.77 0.65
C SER A 67 2.26 -7.25 0.71
N ASN A 68 1.40 -6.49 1.40
CA ASN A 68 -0.03 -6.76 1.48
C ASN A 68 -0.83 -6.09 0.35
N ARG A 69 -0.24 -6.00 -0.86
CA ARG A 69 -0.91 -5.45 -2.04
C ARG A 69 -1.79 -6.52 -2.70
N ASP A 70 -2.87 -6.06 -3.30
CA ASP A 70 -3.90 -6.94 -3.89
C ASP A 70 -3.57 -7.33 -5.33
N THR A 71 -2.60 -6.64 -5.95
CA THR A 71 -2.12 -6.89 -7.32
C THR A 71 -0.67 -7.37 -7.31
N PRO A 72 -0.28 -8.20 -8.29
CA PRO A 72 1.12 -8.59 -8.48
C PRO A 72 2.01 -7.34 -8.55
N PHE A 73 3.13 -7.39 -7.85
CA PHE A 73 4.00 -6.24 -7.61
C PHE A 73 5.34 -6.35 -8.37
N ASP A 74 5.53 -7.45 -9.12
CA ASP A 74 6.79 -7.81 -9.76
C ASP A 74 7.16 -6.85 -10.90
N ASP A 75 6.25 -6.65 -11.87
CA ASP A 75 6.46 -5.67 -12.97
C ASP A 75 6.67 -4.24 -12.42
N TYR A 76 6.10 -3.95 -11.26
CA TYR A 76 6.17 -2.63 -10.65
C TYR A 76 7.54 -2.38 -9.98
N ILE A 77 8.08 -3.35 -9.22
CA ILE A 77 9.44 -3.22 -8.65
C ILE A 77 10.54 -3.21 -9.72
N ASP A 78 10.28 -3.82 -10.88
CA ASP A 78 11.13 -3.72 -12.06
C ASP A 78 11.14 -2.28 -12.59
N THR A 79 9.98 -1.63 -12.73
CA THR A 79 9.89 -0.22 -13.17
C THR A 79 10.56 0.75 -12.20
N LEU A 80 10.55 0.42 -10.91
CA LEU A 80 11.26 1.15 -9.87
C LEU A 80 12.78 0.85 -9.84
N GLY A 81 13.26 -0.12 -10.61
CA GLY A 81 14.68 -0.48 -10.70
C GLY A 81 15.25 -1.10 -9.43
N ILE A 82 14.40 -1.70 -8.57
CA ILE A 82 14.81 -2.28 -7.29
C ILE A 82 14.66 -3.81 -7.22
N SER A 83 14.11 -4.43 -8.25
CA SER A 83 13.86 -5.87 -8.30
C SER A 83 15.11 -6.70 -8.03
N ASP A 84 16.24 -6.32 -8.64
CA ASP A 84 17.51 -7.03 -8.54
C ASP A 84 18.07 -7.10 -7.12
N TYR A 85 17.59 -6.28 -6.18
CA TYR A 85 18.04 -6.33 -4.80
C TYR A 85 17.41 -7.47 -3.99
N PHE A 86 16.27 -8.01 -4.42
CA PHE A 86 15.51 -8.99 -3.66
C PHE A 86 15.82 -10.43 -4.10
N ASP A 87 16.04 -11.32 -3.13
CA ASP A 87 16.16 -12.76 -3.36
C ASP A 87 14.79 -13.44 -3.53
N PHE A 88 13.75 -12.84 -2.96
CA PHE A 88 12.36 -13.27 -3.12
C PHE A 88 11.41 -12.09 -2.88
N ALA A 89 10.28 -12.08 -3.59
CA ALA A 89 9.18 -11.16 -3.39
C ALA A 89 7.89 -11.95 -3.21
N PHE A 90 7.14 -11.66 -2.15
CA PHE A 90 5.83 -12.25 -1.88
C PHE A 90 4.79 -11.14 -1.72
N VAL A 91 3.74 -11.24 -2.53
CA VAL A 91 2.60 -10.34 -2.45
C VAL A 91 1.38 -11.11 -1.93
N ALA A 92 0.56 -10.54 -1.06
CA ALA A 92 -0.60 -11.21 -0.46
C ALA A 92 -1.50 -11.92 -1.49
N SER A 93 -1.70 -11.29 -2.66
CA SER A 93 -2.41 -11.87 -3.81
C SER A 93 -1.80 -13.17 -4.35
N GLN A 94 -0.49 -13.37 -4.21
CA GLN A 94 0.24 -14.58 -4.65
C GLN A 94 0.22 -15.70 -3.61
N VAL A 95 -0.04 -15.39 -2.34
CA VAL A 95 -0.01 -16.36 -1.23
C VAL A 95 -1.41 -16.75 -0.71
N ASN A 96 -2.49 -16.26 -1.32
CA ASN A 96 -3.89 -16.54 -0.89
C ASN A 96 -4.12 -16.32 0.62
N SER A 97 -3.43 -15.34 1.20
CA SER A 97 -3.54 -14.97 2.61
C SER A 97 -4.13 -13.56 2.70
N TRP A 98 -5.33 -13.45 3.27
CA TRP A 98 -6.04 -12.18 3.51
C TRP A 98 -5.88 -11.72 4.96
#